data_AF-A0A5T4NZ58-F1
#
_entry.id   AF-A0A5T4NZ58-F1
#
_cell.length_a   1.000
_cell.length_b   1.000
_cell.length_c   1.000
_cell.angle_alpha   90.00
_cell.angle_beta   90.00
_cell.angle_gamma   90.00
#
_symmetry.space_group_name_H-M   'P 1'
#
loop_
_entity.id
_entity.type
_entity.pdbx_description
1 polymer ?
#
loop_
_entity_poly.entity_id
_entity_poly.type
_entity_poly.pdbx_seq_one_letter_code
_entity_poly.pdbx_strand_id
1 'polypeptide(L)' 'MLKILVIDRCHFTRTGIEALLNHSGRFSSSFLVSGINNLLLAKEHILQWKPHLVIADLYSFISETHSSPPI' A
#
# COMPACT_ATOMS: atom_id res chain seq x y z
N MET A 1 -10.10 2.11 14.97
CA MET A 1 -9.03 2.65 14.09
C MET A 1 -8.98 1.80 12.82
N LEU A 2 -9.21 2.41 11.66
CA LEU A 2 -9.23 1.71 10.38
C LEU A 2 -7.80 1.53 9.84
N LYS A 3 -7.36 0.28 9.73
CA LYS A 3 -6.07 -0.10 9.14
C LYS A 3 -6.14 -0.09 7.62
N ILE A 4 -5.32 0.74 6.97
CA ILE A 4 -5.23 0.85 5.52
C ILE A 4 -3.82 0.50 5.08
N LEU A 5 -3.69 -0.46 4.17
CA LEU A 5 -2.42 -0.79 3.53
C LEU A 5 -2.35 -0.11 2.17
N VAL A 6 -1.29 0.64 1.92
CA VAL A 6 -0.98 1.23 0.61
C VAL A 6 0.19 0.46 -0.01
N ILE A 7 -0.05 -0.17 -1.15
CA ILE A 7 0.94 -0.88 -1.94
C ILE A 7 1.22 -0.03 -3.18
N ASP A 8 2.34 0.66 -3.20
CA ASP A 8 2.75 1.52 -4.31
C ASP A 8 4.27 1.67 -4.27
N ARG A 9 4.95 1.77 -5.42
CA ARG A 9 6.38 2.11 -5.50
C ARG A 9 6.63 3.58 -5.22
N CYS A 10 5.70 4.45 -5.57
CA CYS A 10 5.75 5.89 -5.35
C CYS A 10 5.70 6.23 -3.85
N HIS A 11 6.79 6.80 -3.34
CA HIS A 11 6.87 7.27 -1.96
C HIS A 11 5.80 8.33 -1.66
N PHE A 12 5.57 9.26 -2.59
CA PHE A 12 4.60 10.34 -2.43
C PHE A 12 3.16 9.85 -2.33
N THR A 13 2.78 8.77 -3.02
CA THR A 13 1.46 8.17 -2.83
C THR A 13 1.32 7.64 -1.40
N ARG A 14 2.30 6.88 -0.92
CA ARG A 14 2.25 6.25 0.41
C ARG A 14 2.16 7.28 1.54
N THR A 15 3.02 8.30 1.52
CA THR A 15 3.02 9.37 2.54
C THR A 15 1.87 10.36 2.35
N GLY A 16 1.50 10.66 1.11
CA GLY A 16 0.41 11.55 0.77
C GLY A 16 -0.95 11.04 1.22
N ILE A 17 -1.22 9.74 1.05
CA ILE A 17 -2.45 9.11 1.56
C ILE A 17 -2.52 9.19 3.08
N GLU A 18 -1.42 8.90 3.78
CA GLU A 18 -1.35 9.01 5.24
C GLU A 18 -1.63 10.44 5.71
N ALA A 19 -0.97 11.43 5.13
CA ALA A 19 -1.19 12.84 5.45
C ALA A 19 -2.63 13.30 5.12
N LEU A 20 -3.17 12.87 3.98
CA LEU A 20 -4.54 13.19 3.59
C LEU A 20 -5.56 12.63 4.58
N LEU A 21 -5.38 11.39 5.03
CA LEU A 21 -6.32 10.74 5.94
C LEU A 21 -6.21 11.29 7.37
N ASN A 22 -4.99 11.48 7.86
CA ASN A 22 -4.76 11.83 9.26
C ASN A 22 -4.76 13.34 9.52
N HIS A 23 -4.46 14.18 8.53
CA HIS A 23 -4.30 15.64 8.73
C HIS A 23 -5.33 16.51 8.01
N SER A 24 -6.18 15.96 7.14
CA SER A 24 -7.14 16.79 6.39
C SER A 24 -8.33 17.30 7.21
N GLY A 25 -8.59 16.71 8.39
CA GLY A 25 -9.79 17.02 9.20
C GLY A 25 -11.12 16.63 8.54
N ARG A 26 -11.10 15.92 7.40
CA ARG A 26 -12.31 15.54 6.63
C ARG A 26 -13.04 14.31 7.16
N PHE A 27 -12.38 13.53 8.00
CA PHE A 27 -12.87 12.26 8.47
C PHE A 27 -13.00 12.27 10.00
N SER A 28 -14.12 11.76 10.50
CA SER A 28 -14.34 11.56 11.94
C SER A 28 -13.69 10.28 12.47
N SER A 29 -13.20 9.42 11.59
CA SER A 29 -12.54 8.16 11.93
C SER A 29 -11.04 8.33 12.07
N SER A 30 -10.43 7.57 12.99
CA SER A 30 -8.97 7.43 13.09
C SER A 30 -8.46 6.33 12.16
N PHE A 31 -7.39 6.61 11.42
CA PHE A 31 -6.74 5.69 10.48
C PHE A 31 -5.34 5.30 10.97
N LEU A 32 -4.97 4.06 10.67
CA LEU A 32 -3.58 3.61 10.75
C LEU A 32 -3.18 3.21 9.33
N VAL A 33 -2.21 3.93 8.76
CA VAL A 33 -1.76 3.70 7.39
C VAL A 33 -0.40 3.02 7.43
N SER A 34 -0.25 1.95 6.65
CA SER A 34 1.02 1.27 6.43
C SER A 34 1.33 1.30 4.93
N GLY A 35 2.59 1.53 4.57
CA GLY A 35 3.03 1.63 3.18
C GLY A 35 4.02 0.53 2.81
N ILE A 36 3.78 -0.18 1.71
CA ILE A 36 4.67 -1.22 1.15
C ILE A 36 4.97 -0.94 -0.32
N ASN A 37 6.21 -1.18 -0.74
CA ASN A 37 6.69 -0.98 -2.11
C ASN A 37 7.17 -2.28 -2.78
N ASN A 38 6.83 -3.42 -2.20
CA ASN A 38 7.28 -4.74 -2.63
C ASN A 38 6.13 -5.75 -2.47
N LEU A 39 5.70 -6.37 -3.58
CA LEU A 39 4.56 -7.30 -3.57
C LEU A 39 4.82 -8.58 -2.78
N LEU A 40 6.07 -9.06 -2.73
CA LEU A 40 6.44 -10.24 -1.96
C LEU A 40 6.22 -10.00 -0.45
N LEU A 41 6.64 -8.83 0.03
CA LEU A 41 6.42 -8.42 1.43
C LEU A 41 4.95 -8.09 1.70
N ALA A 42 4.22 -7.57 0.69
CA ALA A 42 2.81 -7.22 0.84
C ALA A 42 1.95 -8.42 1.24
N LYS A 43 2.20 -9.60 0.66
CA LYS A 43 1.46 -10.82 1.00
C LYS A 43 1.57 -11.16 2.49
N GLU A 44 2.79 -11.24 3.00
CA GLU A 44 3.03 -11.55 4.42
C GLU A 44 2.43 -10.48 5.32
N HIS A 45 2.62 -9.21 4.96
CA HIS A 45 2.06 -8.10 5.73
C HIS A 45 0.54 -8.13 5.79
N ILE A 46 -0.16 -8.48 4.71
CA ILE A 46 -1.63 -8.62 4.71
C ILE A 46 -2.05 -9.73 5.70
N LEU A 47 -1.37 -10.87 5.68
CA LEU A 47 -1.69 -12.02 6.55
C LEU A 47 -1.50 -11.69 8.04
N GLN A 48 -0.40 -11.01 8.38
CA GLN A 48 -0.08 -10.66 9.77
C GLN A 48 -0.87 -9.45 10.24
N TRP A 49 -0.88 -8.37 9.44
CA TRP A 49 -1.44 -7.09 9.85
C TRP A 49 -2.95 -7.00 9.66
N LYS A 50 -3.56 -7.83 8.79
CA LYS A 50 -5.02 -7.90 8.54
C LYS A 50 -5.63 -6.50 8.33
N PRO A 51 -5.25 -5.78 7.26
CA PRO A 51 -5.82 -4.46 6.96
C PRO A 51 -7.33 -4.55 6.69
N HIS A 52 -8.05 -3.45 6.92
CA HIS A 52 -9.47 -3.34 6.57
C HIS A 52 -9.66 -2.93 5.10
N LEU A 53 -8.67 -2.22 4.55
CA LEU A 53 -8.64 -1.78 3.16
C LEU A 53 -7.22 -1.88 2.63
N VAL A 54 -7.09 -2.34 1.38
CA VAL A 54 -5.84 -2.34 0.63
C VAL A 54 -6.03 -1.44 -0.59
N ILE A 55 -5.14 -0.46 -0.76
CA ILE A 55 -5.03 0.39 -1.95
C ILE A 55 -3.75 -0.04 -2.65
N ALA A 56 -3.83 -0.51 -3.90
CA ALA A 56 -2.68 -1.05 -4.61
C ALA A 56 -2.56 -0.46 -6.01
N ASP A 57 -1.40 0.10 -6.32
CA ASP A 57 -0.94 0.26 -7.69
C ASP A 57 -0.36 -1.08 -8.16
N LEU A 58 -0.94 -1.67 -9.21
CA LEU A 58 -0.45 -2.89 -9.81
C LEU A 58 0.45 -2.60 -11.02
N TYR A 59 0.33 -1.41 -11.63
CA TYR A 59 1.00 -1.07 -12.87
C TYR A 59 2.51 -0.89 -12.66
N SER A 60 2.91 -0.19 -11.60
CA SER A 60 4.34 -0.01 -11.28
C SER A 60 5.09 -1.32 -11.00
N PHE A 61 4.39 -2.42 -10.75
CA PHE A 61 4.97 -3.74 -10.51
C PHE A 61 4.99 -4.65 -11.74
N ILE A 62 4.32 -4.28 -12.85
CA ILE A 62 4.26 -5.12 -14.06
C ILE A 62 5.66 -5.41 -14.60
N SER A 63 6.59 -4.46 -14.52
CA SER A 63 7.98 -4.65 -14.97
C SER A 63 8.74 -5.77 -14.24
N GLU A 64 8.35 -6.11 -13.00
CA GLU A 64 8.96 -7.20 -12.22
C GLU A 64 8.43 -8.59 -12.65
N THR A 65 7.33 -8.66 -13.41
CA THR A 65 6.75 -9.94 -13.86
C THR A 65 7.42 -10.53 -15.11
N HIS A 66 8.31 -9.78 -15.77
CA HIS A 66 8.92 -10.17 -17.05
C HIS A 66 10.34 -10.75 -16.96
N SER A 67 10.84 -11.10 -15.76
CA SER A 67 12.14 -11.78 -15.62
C SER A 67 12.06 -13.30 -15.79
N SER A 68 11.30 -13.80 -16.77
CA SER A 68 11.51 -15.16 -17.27
C SER A 68 12.57 -15.07 -18.38
N PRO A 69 13.74 -15.72 -18.25
CA PRO A 69 14.67 -15.79 -19.37
C PRO A 69 13.97 -16.50 -20.55
N PRO A 70 14.23 -16.09 -21.80
CA PRO A 70 13.71 -16.80 -22.95
C PRO A 70 14.20 -18.24 -22.92
N ILE A 71 13.28 -19.19 -23.12
CA ILE A 71 13.54 -20.63 -23.27
C ILE A 71 14.10 -20.87 -24.68
#